data_AF-A0AAV8YNN9-F1
#
_entry.id   AF-A0AAV8YNN9-F1
#
_cell.length_a   1.000
_cell.length_b   1.000
_cell.length_c   1.000
_cell.angle_alpha   90.00
_cell.angle_beta   90.00
_cell.angle_gamma   90.00
#
_symmetry.space_group_name_H-M   'P 1'
#
loop_
_entity.id
_entity.type
_entity.pdbx_description
1 polymer ?
#
loop_
_entity_poly.entity_id
_entity_poly.type
_entity_poly.pdbx_seq_one_letter_code
_entity_poly.pdbx_strand_id
1 'polypeptide(L)'
;MIPQLGALGVAQSDSSLLYTILCPVANYFDGNSNSVSLLADPSYVRSWPGGCGDKKMGSNYGPTIRVQRIAATKGRHQVLWLYGDDHQLTEVGTMNIFVYYVSDNGEKVLVTPPLNGLILPGVIRQSILELSEAWKEFRVEERNITMDDVIKLKNSDRLLEIFGTGTACIVSPVSSIEYLGELLEIPTVEHPFPLYKKIKDHLADIQYGHIKHPWAQPIE
;
A
#
# COMPACT_ATOMS: atom_id res chain seq x y z
N MET A 1 -10.57 7.74 -19.09
CA MET A 1 -10.73 8.29 -20.45
C MET A 1 -9.36 8.62 -21.01
N ILE A 2 -9.12 8.30 -22.28
CA ILE A 2 -7.87 8.63 -22.98
C ILE A 2 -8.17 9.75 -23.97
N PRO A 3 -7.51 10.93 -23.86
CA PRO A 3 -7.62 12.02 -24.83
C PRO A 3 -7.29 11.58 -26.26
N GLN A 4 -8.05 12.05 -27.25
CA GLN A 4 -7.85 11.73 -28.67
C GLN A 4 -7.55 12.95 -29.55
N LEU A 5 -7.02 14.03 -28.97
CA LEU A 5 -6.72 15.27 -29.68
C LEU A 5 -5.84 15.02 -30.93
N GLY A 6 -6.39 15.35 -32.11
CA GLY A 6 -5.69 15.27 -33.40
C GLY A 6 -4.69 16.41 -33.64
N ALA A 7 -4.10 16.96 -32.57
CA ALA A 7 -3.18 18.09 -32.61
C ALA A 7 -2.02 17.88 -31.63
N LEU A 8 -0.89 18.53 -31.90
CA LEU A 8 0.34 18.42 -31.09
C LEU A 8 0.39 19.44 -29.93
N GLY A 9 -0.53 20.41 -29.90
CA GLY A 9 -0.57 21.44 -28.86
C GLY A 9 -1.00 20.87 -27.51
N VAL A 10 -0.40 21.36 -26.43
CA VAL A 10 -0.84 21.05 -25.06
C VAL A 10 -2.10 21.84 -24.76
N ALA A 11 -3.26 21.20 -24.95
CA ALA A 11 -4.56 21.79 -24.74
C ALA A 11 -5.53 20.75 -24.16
N GLN A 12 -6.68 21.21 -23.67
CA GLN A 12 -7.77 20.33 -23.32
C GLN A 12 -8.25 19.57 -24.57
N SER A 13 -8.49 18.27 -24.41
CA SER A 13 -9.00 17.43 -25.50
C SER A 13 -10.48 17.72 -25.75
N ASP A 14 -10.85 17.83 -27.03
CA ASP A 14 -12.24 17.96 -27.51
C ASP A 14 -12.96 16.60 -27.61
N SER A 15 -12.20 15.51 -27.58
CA SER A 15 -12.65 14.14 -27.75
C SER A 15 -11.90 13.18 -26.83
N SER A 16 -12.52 12.07 -26.46
CA SER A 16 -11.92 11.07 -25.56
C SER A 16 -12.53 9.69 -25.76
N LEU A 17 -11.75 8.64 -25.48
CA LEU A 17 -12.20 7.25 -25.49
C LEU A 17 -12.30 6.69 -24.06
N LEU A 18 -13.38 5.97 -23.78
CA LEU A 18 -13.57 5.15 -22.58
C LEU A 18 -13.85 3.71 -23.01
N TYR A 19 -13.10 2.76 -22.45
CA TYR A 19 -13.27 1.34 -22.72
C TYR A 19 -12.92 0.52 -21.47
N THR A 20 -13.40 -0.72 -21.43
CA THR A 20 -13.16 -1.69 -20.34
C THR A 20 -12.60 -2.98 -20.93
N ILE A 21 -11.61 -3.56 -20.25
CA ILE A 21 -11.02 -4.86 -20.60
C ILE A 21 -11.16 -5.77 -19.38
N LEU A 22 -11.52 -7.03 -19.60
CA LEU A 22 -11.57 -8.06 -18.57
C LEU A 22 -10.42 -9.06 -18.80
N CYS A 23 -9.72 -9.43 -17.73
CA CYS A 23 -8.64 -10.41 -17.76
C CYS A 23 -8.74 -11.29 -16.51
N PRO A 24 -8.81 -12.64 -16.65
CA PRO A 24 -8.75 -13.52 -15.50
C PRO A 24 -7.37 -13.40 -14.83
N VAL A 25 -7.36 -13.37 -13.50
CA VAL A 25 -6.13 -13.29 -12.70
C VAL A 25 -6.02 -14.50 -11.79
N ALA A 26 -4.79 -14.96 -11.57
CA ALA A 26 -4.48 -15.99 -10.58
C ALA A 26 -4.26 -15.36 -9.19
N ASN A 27 -4.11 -16.20 -8.18
CA ASN A 27 -3.67 -15.76 -6.87
C ASN A 27 -2.24 -15.19 -6.95
N TYR A 28 -2.04 -14.05 -6.30
CA TYR A 28 -0.72 -13.41 -6.23
C TYR A 28 0.23 -14.07 -5.21
N PHE A 29 -0.24 -15.05 -4.43
CA PHE A 29 0.51 -15.69 -3.33
C PHE A 29 0.55 -17.22 -3.41
N ASP A 30 0.47 -17.80 -4.61
CA ASP A 30 0.63 -19.24 -4.77
C ASP A 30 2.13 -19.60 -4.86
N GLY A 31 2.84 -19.60 -3.72
CA GLY A 31 4.26 -19.99 -3.65
C GLY A 31 4.92 -19.74 -2.29
N ASN A 32 6.03 -20.44 -2.00
CA ASN A 32 6.76 -20.54 -0.71
C ASN A 32 7.28 -19.23 -0.07
N SER A 33 6.88 -18.04 -0.54
CA SER A 33 7.14 -16.78 0.16
C SER A 33 5.91 -15.88 0.13
N ASN A 34 5.20 -15.83 1.26
CA ASN A 34 3.97 -15.07 1.43
C ASN A 34 4.20 -13.58 1.76
N SER A 35 5.42 -13.07 1.61
CA SER A 35 5.80 -11.71 2.01
C SER A 35 6.69 -11.02 0.99
N VAL A 36 6.72 -9.69 1.03
CA VAL A 36 7.54 -8.86 0.16
C VAL A 36 8.68 -8.19 0.92
N SER A 37 9.80 -8.02 0.23
CA SER A 37 10.95 -7.22 0.68
C SER A 37 10.97 -5.91 -0.09
N LEU A 38 11.28 -4.81 0.59
CA LEU A 38 11.15 -3.46 0.03
C LEU A 38 12.51 -2.80 -0.15
N LEU A 39 12.65 -1.99 -1.19
CA LEU A 39 13.69 -0.97 -1.32
C LEU A 39 13.12 0.38 -0.91
N ALA A 40 13.71 1.02 0.10
CA ALA A 40 13.37 2.37 0.55
C ALA A 40 14.54 3.31 0.25
N ASP A 41 14.51 3.95 -0.92
CA ASP A 41 15.57 4.87 -1.39
C ASP A 41 14.99 6.29 -1.52
N PRO A 42 15.41 7.25 -0.66
CA PRO A 42 14.86 8.60 -0.65
C PRO A 42 15.24 9.42 -1.90
N SER A 43 16.15 8.92 -2.74
CA SER A 43 16.51 9.55 -4.02
C SER A 43 15.36 9.53 -5.02
N TYR A 44 14.30 8.75 -4.78
CA TYR A 44 13.16 8.59 -5.68
C TYR A 44 11.85 8.95 -4.98
N VAL A 45 11.13 9.90 -5.57
CA VAL A 45 9.82 10.35 -5.08
C VAL A 45 8.73 9.94 -6.07
N ARG A 46 7.67 9.30 -5.57
CA ARG A 46 6.52 8.87 -6.40
C ARG A 46 5.60 10.02 -6.78
N SER A 47 5.39 10.93 -5.84
CA SER A 47 4.46 12.07 -5.96
C SER A 47 4.81 13.16 -4.96
N TRP A 48 4.31 14.37 -5.17
CA TRP A 48 4.61 15.56 -4.37
C TRP A 48 3.36 16.44 -4.21
N PRO A 49 3.32 17.37 -3.21
CA PRO A 49 2.20 18.26 -3.00
C PRO A 49 1.92 19.14 -4.22
N GLY A 50 0.65 19.28 -4.58
CA GLY A 50 0.24 19.95 -5.82
C GLY A 50 0.47 19.10 -7.09
N GLY A 51 1.05 17.91 -6.96
CA GLY A 51 1.08 16.90 -8.00
C GLY A 51 -0.25 16.18 -8.14
N CYS A 52 -0.21 14.94 -8.61
CA CYS A 52 -1.40 14.16 -8.90
C CYS A 52 -1.32 12.72 -8.41
N GLY A 53 -0.54 12.48 -7.35
CA GLY A 53 -0.30 11.14 -6.79
C GLY A 53 -1.57 10.47 -6.27
N ASP A 54 -2.56 11.27 -5.88
CA ASP A 54 -3.90 10.90 -5.43
C ASP A 54 -4.86 10.51 -6.57
N LYS A 55 -4.41 10.56 -7.83
CA LYS A 55 -5.18 10.15 -9.00
C LYS A 55 -4.56 8.94 -9.68
N LYS A 56 -5.40 8.05 -10.21
CA LYS A 56 -4.95 6.86 -10.95
C LYS A 56 -4.58 7.18 -12.41
N MET A 57 -3.74 8.20 -12.61
CA MET A 57 -3.27 8.62 -13.93
C MET A 57 -2.04 7.83 -14.37
N GLY A 58 -1.97 7.48 -15.66
CA GLY A 58 -0.87 6.69 -16.22
C GLY A 58 0.52 7.31 -16.02
N SER A 59 0.58 8.65 -15.98
CA SER A 59 1.81 9.42 -15.69
C SER A 59 2.47 9.08 -14.36
N ASN A 60 1.69 8.61 -13.38
CA ASN A 60 2.18 8.26 -12.04
C ASN A 60 2.88 6.89 -12.01
N TYR A 61 2.81 6.11 -13.10
CA TYR A 61 3.32 4.74 -13.15
C TYR A 61 4.50 4.57 -14.10
N GLY A 62 4.55 5.30 -15.23
CA GLY A 62 5.66 5.22 -16.18
C GLY A 62 7.05 5.40 -15.53
N PRO A 63 7.28 6.46 -14.73
CA PRO A 63 8.55 6.68 -14.06
C PRO A 63 8.93 5.61 -13.03
N THR A 64 7.96 4.89 -12.46
CA THR A 64 8.22 3.92 -11.38
C THR A 64 8.88 2.63 -11.89
N ILE A 65 8.72 2.31 -13.18
CA ILE A 65 9.27 1.10 -13.81
C ILE A 65 10.80 1.03 -13.64
N ARG A 66 11.49 2.17 -13.76
CA ARG A 66 12.95 2.23 -13.59
C ARG A 66 13.34 1.91 -12.15
N VAL A 67 12.65 2.49 -11.17
CA VAL A 67 12.95 2.32 -9.75
C VAL A 67 12.63 0.88 -9.31
N GLN A 68 11.52 0.33 -9.80
CA GLN A 68 11.18 -1.08 -9.58
C GLN A 68 12.25 -2.03 -10.13
N ARG A 69 12.86 -1.71 -11.29
CA ARG A 69 14.00 -2.48 -11.80
C ARG A 69 15.22 -2.38 -10.87
N ILE A 70 15.51 -1.20 -10.32
CA ILE A 70 16.60 -1.02 -9.35
C ILE A 70 16.35 -1.87 -8.09
N ALA A 71 15.13 -1.84 -7.55
CA ALA A 71 14.73 -2.72 -6.44
C ALA A 71 14.97 -4.20 -6.78
N ALA A 72 14.55 -4.65 -7.96
CA ALA A 72 14.77 -6.02 -8.40
C ALA A 72 16.27 -6.38 -8.53
N THR A 73 17.12 -5.48 -9.04
CA THR A 73 18.58 -5.71 -9.10
C THR A 73 19.24 -5.82 -7.73
N LYS A 74 18.60 -5.29 -6.69
CA LYS A 74 19.01 -5.41 -5.27
C LYS A 74 18.34 -6.60 -4.57
N GLY A 75 17.59 -7.44 -5.29
CA GLY A 75 16.87 -8.58 -4.71
C GLY A 75 15.63 -8.18 -3.90
N ARG A 76 15.09 -6.98 -4.13
CA ARG A 76 13.87 -6.49 -3.48
C ARG A 76 12.66 -6.63 -4.39
N HIS A 77 11.53 -7.01 -3.80
CA HIS A 77 10.30 -7.30 -4.52
C HIS A 77 9.55 -6.03 -4.94
N GLN A 78 9.55 -4.98 -4.10
CA GLN A 78 8.80 -3.75 -4.31
C GLN A 78 9.59 -2.53 -3.82
N VAL A 79 9.12 -1.34 -4.17
CA VAL A 79 9.65 -0.06 -3.67
C VAL A 79 8.78 0.44 -2.51
N LEU A 80 9.39 0.82 -1.39
CA LEU A 80 8.73 1.67 -0.39
C LEU A 80 8.96 3.12 -0.79
N TRP A 81 7.90 3.83 -1.15
CA TRP A 81 7.99 5.22 -1.55
C TRP A 81 8.11 6.13 -0.32
N LEU A 82 9.19 6.88 -0.28
CA LEU A 82 9.48 7.87 0.76
C LEU A 82 9.18 9.29 0.24
N TYR A 83 8.81 10.18 1.14
CA TYR A 83 8.60 11.60 0.83
C TYR A 83 9.11 12.50 1.95
N GLY A 84 9.60 13.69 1.58
CA GLY A 84 10.05 14.71 2.53
C GLY A 84 11.43 14.43 3.12
N ASP A 85 11.99 15.44 3.79
CA ASP A 85 13.32 15.35 4.44
C ASP A 85 13.32 14.38 5.63
N ASP A 86 12.14 14.11 6.19
CA ASP A 86 11.88 13.17 7.28
C ASP A 86 11.53 11.76 6.80
N HIS A 87 11.59 11.51 5.49
CA HIS A 87 11.40 10.19 4.88
C HIS A 87 10.10 9.50 5.32
N GLN A 88 8.99 10.22 5.14
CA GLN A 88 7.63 9.71 5.39
C GLN A 88 7.33 8.53 4.48
N LEU A 89 6.81 7.45 5.06
CA LEU A 89 6.24 6.34 4.33
C LEU A 89 4.99 6.82 3.60
N THR A 90 4.89 6.55 2.30
CA THR A 90 3.71 6.89 1.50
C THR A 90 2.99 5.65 1.01
N GLU A 91 3.62 4.85 0.14
CA GLU A 91 3.01 3.69 -0.51
C GLU A 91 4.05 2.58 -0.73
N VAL A 92 3.58 1.33 -0.89
CA VAL A 92 4.40 0.16 -1.26
C VAL A 92 4.13 -0.20 -2.71
N GLY A 93 5.02 0.14 -3.63
CA GLY A 93 4.86 -0.12 -5.05
C GLY A 93 3.62 0.60 -5.60
N THR A 94 2.52 -0.12 -5.78
CA THR A 94 1.21 0.40 -6.21
C THR A 94 0.10 0.18 -5.16
N MET A 95 0.51 -0.06 -3.92
CA MET A 95 -0.35 -0.37 -2.77
C MET A 95 -0.26 0.74 -1.72
N ASN A 96 -1.35 0.99 -0.99
CA ASN A 96 -1.26 1.77 0.23
C ASN A 96 -0.50 0.98 1.31
N ILE A 97 0.03 1.66 2.33
CA ILE A 97 0.77 1.03 3.44
C ILE A 97 0.02 1.15 4.76
N PHE A 98 0.10 0.10 5.57
CA PHE A 98 -0.32 0.09 6.96
C PHE A 98 0.84 -0.37 7.84
N VAL A 99 0.92 0.21 9.04
CA VAL A 99 1.84 -0.19 10.10
C VAL A 99 1.01 -0.49 11.35
N TYR A 100 1.24 -1.63 11.96
CA TYR A 100 0.61 -2.06 13.20
C TYR A 100 1.65 -2.16 14.29
N TYR A 101 1.43 -1.50 15.42
CA TYR A 101 2.43 -1.39 16.49
C TYR A 101 1.80 -1.21 17.86
N VAL A 102 2.64 -1.24 18.91
CA VAL A 102 2.27 -0.92 20.29
C VAL A 102 2.76 0.49 20.64
N SER A 103 1.86 1.41 21.00
CA SER A 103 2.22 2.77 21.43
C SER A 103 2.91 2.77 22.80
N ASP A 104 3.46 3.92 23.18
CA ASP A 104 4.23 4.06 24.44
C ASP A 104 3.39 3.75 25.70
N ASN A 105 2.06 3.88 25.62
CA ASN A 105 1.10 3.54 26.67
C ASN A 105 0.63 2.07 26.63
N GLY A 106 1.16 1.23 25.73
CA GLY A 106 0.81 -0.18 25.61
C GLY A 106 -0.44 -0.49 24.76
N GLU A 107 -1.05 0.51 24.14
CA GLU A 107 -2.19 0.33 23.23
C GLU A 107 -1.73 -0.16 21.86
N LYS A 108 -2.50 -1.06 21.22
CA LYS A 108 -2.24 -1.47 19.84
C LYS A 108 -2.81 -0.41 18.89
N VAL A 109 -2.03 -0.04 17.88
CA VAL A 109 -2.38 1.01 16.93
C VAL A 109 -2.14 0.52 15.51
N LEU A 110 -3.18 0.59 14.67
CA LEU A 110 -3.09 0.43 13.22
C LEU A 110 -3.09 1.82 12.58
N VAL A 111 -2.02 2.16 11.88
CA VAL A 111 -1.82 3.47 11.29
C VAL A 111 -1.55 3.38 9.79
N THR A 112 -2.06 4.33 9.03
CA THR A 112 -1.79 4.52 7.60
C THR A 112 -1.56 6.01 7.28
N PRO A 113 -0.73 6.37 6.29
CA PRO A 113 -0.57 7.76 5.88
C PRO A 113 -1.91 8.42 5.49
N PRO A 114 -2.15 9.70 5.83
CA PRO A 114 -3.39 10.41 5.53
C PRO A 114 -3.50 10.76 4.03
N LEU A 115 -4.72 11.02 3.57
CA LEU A 115 -4.98 11.48 2.20
C LEU A 115 -4.61 12.96 2.02
N ASN A 116 -3.31 13.24 1.85
CA ASN A 116 -2.73 14.58 1.74
C ASN A 116 -2.37 15.00 0.30
N GLY A 117 -2.88 14.29 -0.72
CA GLY A 117 -2.55 14.49 -2.13
C GLY A 117 -1.39 13.62 -2.66
N LEU A 118 -0.58 13.04 -1.77
CA LEU A 118 0.49 12.09 -2.13
C LEU A 118 -0.02 10.65 -2.26
N ILE A 119 -1.09 10.32 -1.55
CA ILE A 119 -1.55 8.93 -1.38
C ILE A 119 -2.74 8.69 -2.29
N LEU A 120 -2.73 7.58 -3.05
CA LEU A 120 -3.90 7.18 -3.83
C LEU A 120 -4.99 6.70 -2.86
N PRO A 121 -6.24 7.21 -2.93
CA PRO A 121 -7.33 6.73 -2.08
C PRO A 121 -7.78 5.33 -2.50
N GLY A 122 -7.08 4.30 -2.04
CA GLY A 122 -7.35 2.91 -2.38
C GLY A 122 -8.63 2.38 -1.74
N VAL A 123 -9.41 1.63 -2.51
CA VAL A 123 -10.65 1.02 -2.02
C VAL A 123 -10.38 0.04 -0.88
N ILE A 124 -9.37 -0.83 -1.02
CA ILE A 124 -9.04 -1.79 0.05
C ILE A 124 -8.52 -1.07 1.30
N ARG A 125 -7.75 0.02 1.15
CA ARG A 125 -7.35 0.88 2.30
C ARG A 125 -8.57 1.37 3.06
N GLN A 126 -9.56 1.91 2.35
CA GLN A 126 -10.79 2.40 2.97
C GLN A 126 -11.55 1.26 3.67
N SER A 127 -11.71 0.11 3.02
CA SER A 127 -12.35 -1.07 3.62
C SER A 127 -11.64 -1.55 4.89
N ILE A 128 -10.30 -1.50 4.94
CA ILE A 128 -9.53 -1.88 6.13
C ILE A 128 -9.76 -0.92 7.29
N LEU A 129 -9.82 0.39 7.02
CA LEU A 129 -10.13 1.41 8.04
C LEU A 129 -11.53 1.16 8.62
N GLU A 130 -12.54 1.02 7.76
CA GLU A 130 -13.93 0.77 8.17
C GLU A 130 -14.09 -0.52 8.98
N LEU A 131 -13.46 -1.63 8.55
CA LEU A 131 -13.48 -2.89 9.31
C LEU A 131 -12.79 -2.75 10.67
N SER A 132 -11.62 -2.10 10.70
CA SER A 132 -10.83 -1.96 11.91
C SER A 132 -11.55 -1.09 12.94
N GLU A 133 -12.17 0.01 12.51
CA GLU A 133 -13.02 0.87 13.34
C GLU A 133 -14.26 0.11 13.87
N ALA A 134 -14.85 -0.77 13.06
CA ALA A 134 -15.98 -1.59 13.48
C ALA A 134 -15.59 -2.63 14.54
N TRP A 135 -14.40 -3.23 14.44
CA TRP A 135 -13.91 -4.24 15.40
C TRP A 135 -13.59 -3.66 16.78
N LYS A 136 -13.12 -2.41 16.86
CA LYS A 136 -12.78 -1.71 18.12
C LYS A 136 -11.80 -2.49 19.02
N GLU A 137 -10.94 -3.29 18.43
CA GLU A 137 -9.93 -4.10 19.13
C GLU A 137 -8.62 -3.35 19.38
N PHE A 138 -8.39 -2.29 18.61
CA PHE A 138 -7.18 -1.46 18.61
C PHE A 138 -7.52 -0.08 18.07
N ARG A 139 -6.63 0.88 18.29
CA ARG A 139 -6.78 2.25 17.80
C ARG A 139 -6.46 2.31 16.31
N VAL A 140 -7.23 3.08 15.55
CA VAL A 140 -7.03 3.31 14.12
C VAL A 140 -6.67 4.77 13.91
N GLU A 141 -5.62 5.02 13.13
CA GLU A 141 -5.13 6.38 12.85
C GLU A 141 -4.78 6.59 11.38
N GLU A 142 -5.15 7.76 10.86
CA GLU A 142 -4.57 8.30 9.65
C GLU A 142 -3.53 9.37 10.05
N ARG A 143 -2.24 9.01 9.96
CA ARG A 143 -1.12 9.88 10.40
C ARG A 143 0.13 9.58 9.59
N ASN A 144 0.94 10.61 9.36
CA ASN A 144 2.28 10.43 8.79
C ASN A 144 3.13 9.53 9.69
N ILE A 145 3.90 8.63 9.08
CA ILE A 145 4.84 7.73 9.74
C ILE A 145 6.16 7.87 8.98
N THR A 146 7.26 8.00 9.70
CA THR A 146 8.60 8.15 9.11
C THR A 146 9.40 6.85 9.19
N MET A 147 10.46 6.73 8.41
CA MET A 147 11.43 5.64 8.59
C MET A 147 12.04 5.64 10.00
N ASP A 148 12.26 6.82 10.59
CA ASP A 148 12.73 6.95 11.96
C ASP A 148 11.74 6.36 12.98
N ASP A 149 10.43 6.58 12.78
CA ASP A 149 9.40 5.97 13.62
C ASP A 149 9.44 4.44 13.51
N VAL A 150 9.55 3.90 12.29
CA VAL A 150 9.64 2.45 12.05
C VAL A 150 10.87 1.86 12.75
N ILE A 151 12.03 2.50 12.62
CA ILE A 151 13.28 2.06 13.27
C ILE A 151 13.14 2.10 14.79
N LYS A 152 12.57 3.17 15.36
CA LYS A 152 12.34 3.30 16.81
C LYS A 152 11.38 2.21 17.32
N LEU A 153 10.28 1.98 16.61
CA LEU A 153 9.31 0.93 16.97
C LEU A 153 9.93 -0.45 16.89
N LYS A 154 10.75 -0.72 15.86
CA LYS A 154 11.47 -1.98 15.71
C LYS A 154 12.49 -2.18 16.84
N ASN A 155 13.33 -1.18 17.12
CA ASN A 155 14.39 -1.28 18.13
C ASN A 155 13.86 -1.34 19.56
N SER A 156 12.58 -1.03 19.78
CA SER A 156 11.91 -1.14 21.07
C SER A 156 10.95 -2.34 21.14
N ASP A 157 11.01 -3.26 20.17
CA ASP A 157 10.15 -4.45 20.08
C ASP A 157 8.64 -4.14 20.09
N ARG A 158 8.26 -2.96 19.60
CA ARG A 158 6.87 -2.50 19.53
C ARG A 158 6.28 -2.54 18.12
N LEU A 159 7.12 -2.68 17.10
CA LEU A 159 6.65 -2.91 15.73
C LEU A 159 6.08 -4.32 15.61
N LEU A 160 4.81 -4.45 15.26
CA LEU A 160 4.16 -5.75 15.08
C LEU A 160 4.17 -6.15 13.61
N GLU A 161 3.53 -5.36 12.75
CA GLU A 161 3.31 -5.74 11.35
C GLU A 161 3.45 -4.51 10.43
N ILE A 162 3.99 -4.71 9.23
CA ILE A 162 3.87 -3.76 8.12
C ILE A 162 3.31 -4.52 6.92
N PHE A 163 2.31 -3.96 6.25
CA PHE A 163 1.75 -4.57 5.06
C PHE A 163 1.27 -3.53 4.04
N GLY A 164 1.42 -3.89 2.77
CA GLY A 164 0.79 -3.18 1.66
C GLY A 164 -0.65 -3.65 1.44
N THR A 165 -1.50 -2.80 0.91
CA THR A 165 -2.86 -3.15 0.49
C THR A 165 -3.25 -2.60 -0.88
N GLY A 166 -3.96 -3.41 -1.66
CA GLY A 166 -4.46 -3.02 -2.98
C GLY A 166 -5.27 -4.14 -3.62
N THR A 167 -6.07 -3.81 -4.63
CA THR A 167 -7.02 -4.73 -5.27
C THR A 167 -6.39 -6.03 -5.77
N ALA A 168 -5.15 -5.98 -6.27
CA ALA A 168 -4.48 -7.16 -6.83
C ALA A 168 -4.30 -8.28 -5.81
N CYS A 169 -3.88 -7.96 -4.57
CA CYS A 169 -3.47 -8.94 -3.59
C CYS A 169 -4.24 -8.86 -2.26
N ILE A 170 -5.15 -7.89 -2.13
CA ILE A 170 -5.88 -7.49 -0.91
C ILE A 170 -4.92 -6.96 0.16
N VAL A 171 -4.04 -7.82 0.68
CA VAL A 171 -3.01 -7.52 1.67
C VAL A 171 -1.72 -8.26 1.31
N SER A 172 -0.59 -7.55 1.37
CA SER A 172 0.76 -8.06 1.12
C SER A 172 1.66 -7.77 2.31
N PRO A 173 2.01 -8.77 3.14
CA PRO A 173 2.84 -8.54 4.32
C PRO A 173 4.29 -8.24 3.93
N VAL A 174 4.94 -7.36 4.69
CA VAL A 174 6.32 -6.94 4.47
C VAL A 174 7.24 -7.69 5.43
N SER A 175 8.24 -8.39 4.90
CA SER A 175 9.24 -9.11 5.69
C SER A 175 10.52 -8.32 5.92
N SER A 176 10.90 -7.42 5.01
CA SER A 176 12.10 -6.61 5.19
C SER A 176 12.08 -5.31 4.39
N ILE A 177 12.84 -4.33 4.84
CA ILE A 177 13.03 -3.03 4.18
C ILE A 177 14.54 -2.75 4.11
N GLU A 178 15.09 -2.61 2.90
CA GLU A 178 16.43 -2.07 2.68
C GLU A 178 16.37 -0.55 2.65
N TYR A 179 17.01 0.11 3.61
CA TYR A 179 17.00 1.56 3.78
C TYR A 179 18.42 2.06 4.07
N LEU A 180 18.90 3.01 3.26
CA LEU A 180 20.26 3.59 3.37
C LEU A 180 21.40 2.55 3.44
N GLY A 181 21.23 1.42 2.76
CA GLY A 181 22.21 0.32 2.71
C GLY A 181 22.10 -0.69 3.86
N GLU A 182 21.22 -0.45 4.83
CA GLU A 182 20.93 -1.38 5.92
C GLU A 182 19.65 -2.18 5.64
N LEU A 183 19.65 -3.45 6.02
CA LEU A 183 18.49 -4.31 5.92
C LEU A 183 17.76 -4.38 7.27
N LEU A 184 16.54 -3.88 7.29
CA LEU A 184 15.64 -3.96 8.43
C LEU A 184 14.71 -5.17 8.24
N GLU A 185 14.90 -6.21 9.05
CA GLU A 185 13.93 -7.31 9.14
C GLU A 185 12.67 -6.83 9.87
N ILE A 186 11.48 -7.15 9.35
CA ILE A 186 10.19 -6.72 9.90
C ILE A 186 9.45 -7.97 10.41
N PRO A 187 8.99 -7.99 11.67
CA PRO A 187 8.45 -9.20 12.31
C PRO A 187 7.03 -9.58 11.85
N THR A 188 6.55 -9.05 10.71
CA THR A 188 5.17 -9.19 10.23
C THR A 188 4.70 -10.64 10.16
N VAL A 189 5.57 -11.55 9.72
CA VAL A 189 5.24 -12.97 9.49
C VAL A 189 5.56 -13.88 10.67
N GLU A 190 6.06 -13.33 11.77
CA GLU A 190 6.48 -14.10 12.95
C GLU A 190 5.32 -14.33 13.94
N HIS A 191 4.25 -13.55 13.81
CA HIS A 191 3.11 -13.62 14.73
C HIS A 191 2.21 -14.83 14.43
N PRO A 192 1.74 -15.58 15.45
CA PRO A 192 0.87 -16.74 15.25
C PRO A 192 -0.53 -16.37 14.76
N PHE A 193 -1.03 -15.19 15.13
CA PHE A 193 -2.36 -14.68 14.76
C PHE A 193 -2.24 -13.26 14.18
N PRO A 194 -1.65 -13.10 12.99
CA PRO A 194 -1.33 -11.79 12.47
C PRO A 194 -2.59 -11.06 11.97
N LEU A 195 -2.64 -9.76 12.21
CA LEU A 195 -3.73 -8.88 11.80
C LEU A 195 -3.87 -8.83 10.28
N TYR A 196 -2.77 -8.78 9.53
CA TYR A 196 -2.79 -8.76 8.07
C TYR A 196 -3.57 -9.95 7.49
N LYS A 197 -3.48 -11.13 8.13
CA LYS A 197 -4.19 -12.35 7.72
C LYS A 197 -5.66 -12.29 8.08
N LYS A 198 -6.00 -11.86 9.32
CA LYS A 198 -7.40 -11.64 9.73
C LYS A 198 -8.13 -10.70 8.77
N ILE A 199 -7.49 -9.60 8.37
CA ILE A 199 -8.02 -8.64 7.40
C ILE A 199 -8.21 -9.29 6.03
N LYS A 200 -7.17 -9.97 5.52
CA LYS A 200 -7.20 -10.62 4.21
C LYS A 200 -8.34 -11.64 4.11
N ASP A 201 -8.43 -12.52 5.11
CA ASP A 201 -9.41 -13.60 5.15
C ASP A 201 -10.84 -13.03 5.25
N HIS A 202 -11.07 -12.02 6.10
CA HIS A 202 -12.39 -11.39 6.23
C HIS A 202 -12.84 -10.66 4.95
N LEU A 203 -11.93 -9.95 4.28
CA LEU A 203 -12.24 -9.30 3.00
C LEU A 203 -12.50 -10.33 1.89
N ALA A 204 -11.74 -11.44 1.86
CA ALA A 204 -11.98 -12.53 0.95
C ALA A 204 -13.35 -13.18 1.21
N ASP A 205 -13.72 -13.43 2.46
CA ASP A 205 -15.02 -13.99 2.82
C ASP A 205 -16.18 -13.11 2.35
N ILE A 206 -16.03 -11.78 2.39
CA ILE A 206 -17.00 -10.85 1.79
C ILE A 206 -17.01 -10.99 0.26
N GLN A 207 -15.84 -10.96 -0.38
CA GLN A 207 -15.71 -10.98 -1.84
C GLN A 207 -16.23 -12.28 -2.48
N TYR A 208 -16.01 -13.41 -1.84
CA TYR A 208 -16.48 -14.73 -2.26
C TYR A 208 -17.89 -15.07 -1.76
N GLY A 209 -18.54 -14.16 -1.03
CA GLY A 209 -19.92 -14.32 -0.58
C GLY A 209 -20.12 -15.30 0.59
N HIS A 210 -19.05 -15.66 1.30
CA HIS A 210 -19.15 -16.40 2.57
C HIS A 210 -19.75 -15.53 3.68
N ILE A 211 -19.51 -14.21 3.62
CA ILE A 211 -20.17 -13.20 4.44
C ILE A 211 -21.06 -12.34 3.54
N LYS A 212 -22.36 -12.34 3.83
CA LYS A 212 -23.29 -11.42 3.18
C LYS A 212 -23.01 -10.00 3.65
N HIS A 213 -22.56 -9.14 2.75
CA HIS A 213 -22.17 -7.77 3.06
C HIS A 213 -22.58 -6.80 1.94
N PRO A 214 -23.01 -5.55 2.23
CA PRO A 214 -23.39 -4.56 1.21
C PRO A 214 -22.27 -4.18 0.22
N TRP A 215 -21.01 -4.46 0.56
CA TRP A 215 -19.87 -4.23 -0.35
C TRP A 215 -19.81 -5.21 -1.52
N ALA A 216 -20.38 -6.42 -1.38
CA ALA A 216 -20.40 -7.42 -2.42
C ALA A 216 -21.75 -7.39 -3.15
N GLN A 217 -21.74 -6.93 -4.40
CA GLN A 217 -22.94 -6.84 -5.25
C GLN A 217 -22.93 -7.98 -6.27
N PRO A 218 -24.02 -8.75 -6.41
CA PRO A 218 -24.19 -9.70 -7.50
C PRO A 218 -24.06 -8.99 -8.86
N ILE A 219 -23.45 -9.68 -9.83
CA ILE A 219 -23.42 -9.20 -11.22
C ILE A 219 -24.79 -9.51 -11.84
N GLU A 220 -25.42 -8.50 -12.44
CA GLU A 220 -26.65 -8.62 -13.24
C GLU A 220 -26.36 -9.13 -14.66
#